data_AF-A0A1C3E474-F1
#
_entry.id   AF-A0A1C3E474-F1
#
_cell.length_a   1.000
_cell.length_b   1.000
_cell.length_c   1.000
_cell.angle_alpha   90.00
_cell.angle_beta   90.00
_cell.angle_gamma   90.00
#
_symmetry.space_group_name_H-M   'P 1'
#
loop_
_entity.id
_entity.type
_entity.pdbx_description
1 polymer ?
#
loop_
_entity_poly.entity_id
_entity_poly.type
_entity_poly.pdbx_seq_one_letter_code
_entity_poly.pdbx_strand_id
1 'polypeptide(L)'
;MITREVPLDFSNLAHLDDGKINHLLRHHIQRLAQDCTHRPYDKTSRKVTMDFHIKPVMGADGQLEEVGVEIEVKSKTPVHRSKRYAMRVVQGGLAFNADFPDSVDQAPLPFDQ
;
A
#
# COMPACT_ATOMS: atom_id res chain seq x y z
N MET A 1 7.25 36.45 22.31
CA MET A 1 6.11 35.76 21.67
C MET A 1 5.65 34.67 22.61
N ILE A 2 4.35 34.56 22.87
CA ILE A 2 3.80 33.47 23.69
C ILE A 2 3.62 32.27 22.76
N THR A 3 4.32 31.17 23.01
CA THR A 3 4.15 29.92 22.27
C THR A 3 2.82 29.30 22.65
N ARG A 4 1.98 28.98 21.67
CA ARG A 4 0.69 28.30 21.89
C ARG A 4 0.90 26.80 21.66
N GLU A 5 0.83 26.04 22.74
CA GLU A 5 0.80 24.58 22.68
C GLU A 5 -0.64 24.09 22.46
N VAL A 6 -0.79 23.07 21.62
CA VAL A 6 -2.08 22.41 21.36
C VAL A 6 -1.89 20.89 21.41
N PRO A 7 -2.91 20.14 21.87
CA PRO A 7 -2.80 18.67 21.94
C PRO A 7 -2.73 18.05 20.54
N LEU A 8 -1.98 16.96 20.41
CA LEU A 8 -1.96 16.14 19.19
C LEU A 8 -3.27 15.33 19.10
N ASP A 9 -4.21 15.81 18.29
CA ASP A 9 -5.47 15.14 18.00
C ASP A 9 -5.90 15.38 16.53
N PHE A 10 -6.97 14.72 16.08
CA PHE A 10 -7.45 14.86 14.71
C PHE A 10 -7.86 16.28 14.31
N SER A 11 -8.28 17.11 15.27
CA SER A 11 -8.64 18.51 15.01
C SER A 11 -7.38 19.33 14.74
N ASN A 12 -6.32 19.06 15.49
CA ASN A 12 -5.06 19.80 15.41
C ASN A 12 -4.06 19.24 14.38
N LEU A 13 -4.24 18.01 13.87
CA LEU A 13 -3.42 17.45 12.78
C LEU A 13 -3.43 18.34 11.52
N ALA A 14 -4.52 19.08 11.28
CA ALA A 14 -4.61 20.02 10.16
C ALA A 14 -3.66 21.22 10.30
N HIS A 15 -3.15 21.49 11.49
CA HIS A 15 -2.20 22.57 11.76
C HIS A 15 -0.74 22.11 11.70
N LEU A 16 -0.49 20.79 11.63
CA LEU A 16 0.85 20.24 11.45
C LEU A 16 1.26 20.23 9.98
N ASP A 17 2.49 20.67 9.73
CA ASP A 17 3.12 20.68 8.41
C ASP A 17 2.22 21.29 7.32
N ASP A 18 1.61 22.44 7.64
CA ASP A 18 0.67 23.17 6.76
C ASP A 18 -0.50 22.31 6.26
N GLY A 19 -0.96 21.38 7.09
CA GLY A 19 -2.07 20.48 6.80
C GLY A 19 -1.72 19.33 5.85
N LYS A 20 -0.44 19.08 5.58
CA LYS A 20 0.00 17.97 4.70
C LYS A 20 -0.51 16.61 5.17
N ILE A 21 -0.59 16.36 6.48
CA ILE A 21 -1.12 15.10 7.01
C ILE A 21 -2.60 14.91 6.63
N ASN A 22 -3.42 15.95 6.77
CA ASN A 22 -4.81 15.93 6.34
C ASN A 22 -4.92 15.76 4.81
N HIS A 23 -4.05 16.41 4.04
CA HIS A 23 -3.99 16.22 2.58
C HIS A 23 -3.64 14.77 2.20
N LEU A 24 -2.64 14.15 2.84
CA LEU A 24 -2.23 12.77 2.60
C LEU A 24 -3.38 11.79 2.90
N LEU A 25 -4.06 11.95 4.03
CA LEU A 25 -5.22 11.12 4.37
C LEU A 25 -6.32 11.24 3.31
N ARG A 26 -6.66 12.47 2.89
CA ARG A 26 -7.65 12.72 1.83
C ARG A 26 -7.24 12.08 0.51
N HIS A 27 -5.97 12.20 0.12
CA HIS A 27 -5.43 11.58 -1.09
C HIS A 27 -5.64 10.06 -1.08
N HIS A 28 -5.30 9.40 0.03
CA HIS A 28 -5.48 7.96 0.17
C HIS A 28 -6.95 7.53 0.13
N ILE A 29 -7.85 8.28 0.78
CA ILE A 29 -9.30 8.01 0.71
C ILE A 29 -9.82 8.18 -0.73
N GLN A 30 -9.45 9.25 -1.41
CA GLN A 30 -9.84 9.50 -2.81
C GLN A 30 -9.37 8.38 -3.73
N ARG A 31 -8.13 7.92 -3.56
CA ARG A 31 -7.60 6.78 -4.31
C ARG A 31 -8.44 5.51 -4.12
N LEU A 32 -8.85 5.21 -2.88
CA LEU A 32 -9.71 4.04 -2.62
C LEU A 32 -11.13 4.22 -3.19
N ALA A 33 -11.69 5.42 -3.13
CA ALA A 33 -12.99 5.71 -3.72
C ALA A 33 -12.95 5.50 -5.25
N GLN A 34 -11.91 6.01 -5.91
CA GLN A 34 -11.68 5.81 -7.33
C GLN A 34 -11.54 4.32 -7.67
N ASP A 35 -10.83 3.56 -6.84
CA ASP A 35 -10.69 2.11 -6.98
C ASP A 35 -12.03 1.36 -6.91
N CYS A 36 -12.91 1.74 -5.98
CA CYS A 36 -14.25 1.18 -5.86
C CYS A 36 -15.12 1.51 -7.08
N THR A 37 -15.01 2.73 -7.64
CA THR A 37 -15.71 3.12 -8.87
C THR A 37 -15.23 2.30 -10.07
N HIS A 38 -13.93 2.03 -10.19
CA HIS A 38 -13.37 1.24 -11.28
C HIS A 38 -13.64 -0.27 -11.12
N ARG A 39 -13.81 -0.76 -9.88
CA ARG A 39 -13.98 -2.18 -9.57
C ARG A 39 -15.18 -2.42 -8.63
N PRO A 40 -16.41 -2.08 -9.04
CA PRO A 40 -17.58 -2.08 -8.17
C PRO A 40 -18.03 -3.48 -7.74
N TYR A 41 -17.67 -4.51 -8.51
CA TYR A 41 -18.02 -5.90 -8.22
C TYR A 41 -16.97 -6.65 -7.36
N ASP A 42 -15.77 -6.08 -7.18
CA ASP A 42 -14.76 -6.66 -6.29
C ASP A 42 -15.14 -6.36 -4.83
N LYS A 43 -15.51 -7.40 -4.08
CA LYS A 43 -15.94 -7.28 -2.68
C LYS A 43 -14.78 -7.23 -1.67
N THR A 44 -13.54 -7.33 -2.14
CA THR A 44 -12.35 -7.31 -1.28
C THR A 44 -12.21 -5.94 -0.60
N SER A 45 -11.97 -5.91 0.71
CA SER A 45 -11.85 -4.66 1.46
C SER A 45 -10.67 -3.80 0.98
N ARG A 46 -10.89 -2.49 0.85
CA ARG A 46 -9.83 -1.49 0.70
C ARG A 46 -9.51 -0.93 2.08
N LYS A 47 -8.23 -0.63 2.36
CA LYS A 47 -7.79 -0.17 3.69
C LYS A 47 -6.94 1.08 3.58
N VAL A 48 -7.19 2.05 4.46
CA VAL A 48 -6.22 3.11 4.82
C VAL A 48 -5.70 2.79 6.21
N THR A 49 -4.40 2.97 6.41
CA THR A 49 -3.73 2.91 7.72
C THR A 49 -3.02 4.24 7.95
N MET A 50 -3.13 4.77 9.15
CA MET A 50 -2.32 5.89 9.62
C MET A 50 -1.55 5.42 10.86
N ASP A 51 -0.24 5.39 10.75
CA ASP A 51 0.66 4.90 11.78
C ASP A 51 1.41 6.08 12.42
N PHE A 52 1.46 6.10 13.75
CA PHE A 52 2.21 7.09 14.52
C PHE A 52 3.45 6.41 15.10
N HIS A 53 4.62 6.87 14.71
CA HIS A 53 5.90 6.40 15.24
C HIS A 53 6.41 7.42 16.25
N ILE A 54 6.42 7.02 17.52
CA ILE A 54 6.72 7.89 18.65
C ILE A 54 8.00 7.35 19.32
N LYS A 55 9.02 8.20 19.46
CA LYS A 55 10.31 7.83 20.07
C LYS A 55 10.72 8.87 21.12
N PRO A 56 11.03 8.46 22.37
CA PRO A 56 11.51 9.39 23.38
C PRO A 56 12.92 9.87 23.06
N VAL A 57 13.21 11.11 23.41
CA VAL A 57 14.55 11.71 23.37
C VAL A 57 14.93 12.08 24.80
N MET A 58 15.98 11.44 25.29
CA MET A 58 16.47 11.62 26.65
C MET A 58 17.45 12.79 26.71
N GLY A 59 17.28 13.65 27.70
CA GLY A 59 18.21 14.71 28.03
C GLY A 59 19.46 14.19 28.74
N ALA A 60 20.46 15.06 28.85
CA ALA A 60 21.76 14.73 29.45
C ALA A 60 21.69 14.35 30.94
N ASP A 61 20.62 14.75 31.62
CA ASP A 61 20.32 14.42 33.02
C ASP A 61 19.60 13.07 33.19
N GLY A 62 19.38 12.35 32.08
CA GLY A 62 18.65 11.09 32.07
C GLY A 62 17.14 11.25 32.25
N GLN A 63 16.59 12.47 32.10
CA GLN A 63 15.16 12.71 32.05
C GLN A 63 14.64 12.76 30.60
N LEU A 64 13.34 12.62 30.43
CA LEU A 64 12.71 12.81 29.14
C LEU A 64 12.73 14.30 28.78
N GLU A 65 13.42 14.65 27.69
CA GLU A 65 13.52 16.04 27.21
C GLU A 65 12.44 16.33 26.18
N GLU A 66 12.31 15.46 25.17
CA GLU A 66 11.30 15.59 24.12
C GLU A 66 10.87 14.23 23.55
N VAL A 67 9.91 14.25 22.64
CA VAL A 67 9.43 13.06 21.93
C VAL A 67 9.36 13.36 20.44
N GLY A 68 10.11 12.59 19.65
CA GLY A 68 10.01 12.63 18.19
C GLY A 68 8.74 11.90 17.74
N VAL A 69 7.98 12.52 16.85
CA VAL A 69 6.75 11.96 16.26
C VAL A 69 6.84 11.98 14.75
N GLU A 70 6.68 10.82 14.13
CA GLU A 70 6.53 10.67 12.68
C GLU A 70 5.15 10.08 12.38
N ILE A 71 4.46 10.62 11.37
CA ILE A 71 3.13 10.15 10.95
C ILE A 71 3.25 9.59 9.54
N GLU A 72 2.85 8.34 9.38
CA GLU A 72 2.86 7.64 8.10
C GLU A 72 1.42 7.33 7.68
N VAL A 73 1.07 7.59 6.43
CA VAL A 73 -0.25 7.24 5.87
C VAL A 73 -0.06 6.31 4.67
N LYS A 74 -0.74 5.17 4.69
CA LYS A 74 -0.68 4.16 3.63
C LYS A 74 -2.09 3.73 3.22
N SER A 75 -2.28 3.38 1.95
CA SER A 75 -3.51 2.75 1.47
C SER A 75 -3.22 1.47 0.70
N LYS A 76 -4.09 0.46 0.86
CA LYS A 76 -4.02 -0.80 0.13
C LYS A 76 -5.31 -1.03 -0.67
N THR A 77 -5.15 -1.27 -1.96
CA THR A 77 -6.22 -1.72 -2.86
C THR A 77 -6.08 -3.23 -3.13
N PRO A 78 -7.15 -3.92 -3.55
CA PRO A 78 -7.07 -5.32 -3.97
C PRO A 78 -6.00 -5.55 -5.05
N VAL A 79 -5.20 -6.60 -4.87
CA VAL A 79 -4.08 -6.94 -5.74
C VAL A 79 -4.62 -7.58 -7.02
N HIS A 80 -4.17 -7.11 -8.18
CA HIS A 80 -4.39 -7.81 -9.44
C HIS A 80 -3.47 -9.03 -9.51
N ARG A 81 -4.08 -10.21 -9.63
CA ARG A 81 -3.36 -11.44 -9.93
C ARG A 81 -3.84 -11.91 -11.30
N SER A 82 -2.91 -12.24 -12.19
CA SER A 82 -3.28 -13.02 -13.37
C SER A 82 -3.82 -14.38 -12.93
N LYS A 83 -4.42 -15.12 -13.85
CA LYS A 83 -4.57 -16.56 -13.65
C LYS A 83 -3.19 -17.20 -13.46
N ARG A 84 -3.18 -18.42 -12.92
CA ARG A 84 -1.96 -19.21 -12.81
C ARG A 84 -1.63 -19.79 -14.19
N TYR A 85 -0.38 -19.61 -14.63
CA TYR A 85 0.16 -20.20 -15.85
C TYR A 85 1.06 -21.38 -15.52
N ALA A 86 1.10 -22.38 -16.39
CA ALA A 86 1.99 -23.53 -16.25
C ALA A 86 3.35 -23.19 -16.87
N MET A 87 4.42 -23.32 -16.07
CA MET A 87 5.80 -23.04 -16.48
C MET A 87 6.65 -24.29 -16.30
N ARG A 88 7.63 -24.51 -17.19
CA ARG A 88 8.68 -25.52 -17.06
C ARG A 88 10.00 -24.84 -16.67
N VAL A 89 10.73 -25.43 -15.75
CA VAL A 89 12.09 -25.00 -15.41
C VAL A 89 13.04 -25.42 -16.53
N VAL A 90 13.87 -24.48 -17.01
CA VAL A 90 14.89 -24.70 -18.05
C VAL A 90 16.23 -24.15 -17.57
N GLN A 91 17.32 -24.52 -18.24
CA GLN A 91 18.63 -23.93 -17.95
C GLN A 91 18.56 -22.41 -18.19
N GLY A 92 18.73 -21.63 -17.12
CA GLY A 92 18.68 -20.16 -17.17
C GLY A 92 17.31 -19.53 -16.93
N GLY A 93 16.23 -20.29 -16.62
CA GLY A 93 14.96 -19.67 -16.23
C GLY A 93 13.71 -20.55 -16.31
N LEU A 94 12.60 -19.91 -16.69
CA LEU A 94 11.28 -20.52 -16.85
C LEU A 94 10.82 -20.37 -18.31
N ALA A 95 10.22 -21.43 -18.86
CA ALA A 95 9.61 -21.45 -20.19
C ALA A 95 8.12 -21.81 -20.09
N PHE A 96 7.32 -21.33 -21.04
CA PHE A 96 5.90 -21.67 -21.17
C PHE A 96 5.60 -22.16 -22.58
N ASN A 97 4.49 -22.87 -22.73
CA ASN A 97 3.95 -23.24 -24.03
C ASN A 97 3.13 -22.07 -24.58
N ALA A 98 3.58 -21.47 -25.68
CA ALA A 98 2.95 -20.28 -26.26
C ALA A 98 1.56 -20.58 -26.82
N ASP A 99 1.36 -21.79 -27.33
CA ASP A 99 0.08 -22.24 -27.88
C ASP A 99 -0.90 -22.65 -26.75
N PHE A 100 -0.35 -23.16 -25.64
CA PHE A 100 -1.12 -23.60 -24.47
C PHE A 100 -0.56 -23.05 -23.15
N PRO A 101 -0.82 -21.76 -22.81
CA PRO A 101 -0.24 -21.12 -21.62
C PRO A 101 -0.63 -21.74 -20.26
N ASP A 102 -1.70 -22.53 -20.25
CA ASP A 102 -2.19 -23.24 -19.06
C ASP A 102 -1.68 -24.69 -18.97
N SER A 103 -0.96 -25.19 -19.99
CA SER A 103 -0.44 -26.57 -20.06
C SER A 103 0.88 -26.65 -20.84
N VAL A 104 2.00 -26.76 -20.10
CA VAL A 104 3.34 -26.74 -20.71
C VAL A 104 3.66 -28.01 -21.54
N ASP A 105 2.94 -29.10 -21.29
CA ASP A 105 3.17 -30.40 -21.95
C ASP A 105 2.21 -30.66 -23.12
N GLN A 106 1.25 -29.77 -23.37
CA GLN A 106 0.25 -29.98 -24.42
C GLN A 106 0.85 -29.80 -25.82
N ALA A 107 0.79 -30.85 -26.64
CA ALA A 107 1.12 -30.77 -28.04
C ALA A 107 -0.04 -30.17 -28.86
N PRO A 108 0.24 -29.41 -29.93
CA PRO A 108 -0.78 -29.05 -30.92
C PRO A 108 -1.40 -30.33 -31.50
N LEU A 109 -2.69 -30.28 -31.82
CA LEU A 109 -3.32 -31.38 -32.56
C LEU A 109 -2.61 -31.55 -33.91
N PRO A 110 -2.25 -32.78 -34.32
CA PRO A 110 -1.82 -33.01 -35.69
C PRO A 110 -3.00 -32.63 -36.59
N PHE A 111 -2.81 -31.65 -37.47
CA PHE A 111 -3.75 -31.44 -38.56
C PHE A 111 -3.63 -32.67 -39.47
N ASP A 112 -4.69 -33.48 -39.54
CA ASP A 112 -4.79 -34.59 -40.49
C ASP A 112 -4.52 -34.05 -41.91
N GLN A 113 -3.57 -34.68 -42.61
CA GLN A 113 -3.32 -34.49 -44.04
C GLN A 113 -4.21 -35.42 -44.86
#